data_AF-A0A847UAD6-F1
#
_entry.id   AF-A0A847UAD6-F1
#
_cell.length_a   1.000
_cell.length_b   1.000
_cell.length_c   1.000
_cell.angle_alpha   90.00
_cell.angle_beta   90.00
_cell.angle_gamma   90.00
#
_symmetry.space_group_name_H-M   'P 1'
#
loop_
_entity.id
_entity.type
_entity.pdbx_description
1 polymer ?
#
loop_
_entity_poly.entity_id
_entity_poly.type
_entity_poly.pdbx_seq_one_letter_code
_entity_poly.pdbx_strand_id
1 'polypeptide(L)'
;MSDEQVTFEDLLIDEEEVSETLLTETLIDYIRIGDESGSIVPQEQFEDLTNNEKVTVVLLAQHALEGLDMTDAEWLTPTDIAKRSGVKKGSVYPAVRDLDDAGIVQNDDGSYRIPTHNLETAKQYIQQENDV
;
A
#
# COMPACT_ATOMS: atom_id res chain seq x y z
N MET A 1 21.60 -37.92 4.54
CA MET A 1 21.13 -36.53 4.44
C MET A 1 21.44 -36.14 3.00
N SER A 2 20.43 -36.05 2.16
CA SER A 2 20.64 -35.62 0.78
C SER A 2 20.80 -34.11 0.79
N ASP A 3 21.90 -33.61 0.21
CA ASP A 3 22.06 -32.18 -0.09
C ASP A 3 21.03 -31.82 -1.16
N GLU A 4 19.91 -31.21 -0.76
CA GLU A 4 19.00 -30.56 -1.70
C GLU A 4 19.74 -29.36 -2.30
N GLN A 5 20.04 -29.45 -3.60
CA GLN A 5 20.65 -28.36 -4.35
C GLN A 5 19.57 -27.33 -4.65
N VAL A 6 19.75 -26.11 -4.12
CA VAL A 6 18.93 -24.95 -4.48
C VAL A 6 19.19 -24.59 -5.95
N THR A 7 18.12 -24.39 -6.69
CA THR A 7 18.05 -24.11 -8.13
C THR A 7 17.33 -22.79 -8.41
N PHE A 8 17.30 -22.35 -9.67
CA PHE A 8 16.50 -21.19 -10.05
C PHE A 8 14.98 -21.43 -9.95
N GLU A 9 14.53 -22.68 -9.99
CA GLU A 9 13.11 -22.99 -9.79
C GLU A 9 12.67 -22.66 -8.36
N ASP A 10 13.59 -22.70 -7.38
CA ASP A 10 13.32 -22.30 -6.00
C ASP A 10 13.17 -20.79 -5.81
N LEU A 11 13.48 -19.98 -6.83
CA LEU A 11 13.18 -18.54 -6.84
C LEU A 11 11.76 -18.24 -7.33
N LEU A 12 11.08 -19.23 -7.93
CA LEU A 12 9.72 -19.06 -8.40
C LEU A 12 8.78 -19.09 -7.20
N ILE A 13 8.03 -18.00 -7.04
CA ILE A 13 6.99 -17.85 -6.03
C ILE A 13 5.68 -17.50 -6.73
N ASP A 14 4.57 -17.75 -6.06
CA ASP A 14 3.29 -17.17 -6.44
C ASP A 14 3.29 -15.70 -6.02
N GLU A 15 3.39 -14.80 -7.00
CA GLU A 15 3.47 -13.35 -6.76
C GLU A 15 2.18 -12.81 -6.11
N GLU A 16 1.03 -13.39 -6.43
CA GLU A 16 -0.27 -12.97 -5.88
C GLU A 16 -0.35 -13.36 -4.39
N GLU A 17 -0.03 -14.60 -4.04
CA GLU A 17 -0.05 -15.09 -2.65
C GLU A 17 0.93 -14.32 -1.75
N VAL A 18 2.12 -14.02 -2.27
CA VAL A 18 3.14 -13.26 -1.53
C VAL A 18 2.69 -11.81 -1.33
N SER A 19 2.11 -11.19 -2.35
CA SER A 19 1.58 -9.83 -2.26
C SER A 19 0.40 -9.76 -1.29
N GLU A 20 -0.53 -10.73 -1.32
CA GLU A 20 -1.67 -10.81 -0.40
C GLU A 20 -1.21 -10.91 1.05
N THR A 21 -0.25 -11.79 1.33
CA THR A 21 0.31 -11.97 2.67
C THR A 21 0.96 -10.68 3.16
N LEU A 22 1.83 -10.10 2.33
CA LEU A 22 2.53 -8.85 2.65
C LEU A 22 1.57 -7.69 2.92
N LEU A 23 0.58 -7.50 2.05
CA LEU A 23 -0.45 -6.46 2.19
C LEU A 23 -1.27 -6.68 3.46
N THR A 24 -1.70 -7.90 3.73
CA THR A 24 -2.51 -8.23 4.90
C THR A 24 -1.75 -7.94 6.19
N GLU A 25 -0.52 -8.45 6.32
CA GLU A 25 0.33 -8.20 7.48
C GLU A 25 0.64 -6.71 7.67
N THR A 26 0.82 -5.97 6.57
CA THR A 26 1.11 -4.53 6.64
C THR A 26 -0.11 -3.72 7.03
N LEU A 27 -1.30 -4.03 6.49
CA LEU A 27 -2.49 -3.19 6.63
C LEU A 27 -3.29 -3.49 7.90
N ILE A 28 -3.18 -4.69 8.47
CA ILE A 28 -4.04 -5.16 9.57
C ILE A 28 -3.87 -4.37 10.87
N ASP A 29 -2.80 -3.60 11.05
CA ASP A 29 -2.66 -2.75 12.23
C ASP A 29 -3.24 -1.34 12.02
N TYR A 30 -3.36 -0.91 10.75
CA TYR A 30 -3.78 0.44 10.38
C TYR A 30 -5.23 0.51 9.93
N ILE A 31 -5.73 -0.47 9.17
CA ILE A 31 -7.06 -0.40 8.57
C ILE A 31 -7.79 -1.74 8.59
N ARG A 32 -9.12 -1.68 8.49
CA ARG A 32 -9.98 -2.78 8.04
C ARG A 32 -10.68 -2.37 6.75
N ILE A 33 -11.13 -3.36 5.99
CA ILE A 33 -11.95 -3.14 4.80
C ILE A 33 -13.36 -3.64 5.11
N GLY A 34 -14.36 -2.80 4.86
CA GLY A 34 -15.77 -3.21 4.98
C GLY A 34 -16.13 -4.21 3.89
N ASP A 35 -16.50 -5.42 4.29
CA ASP A 35 -16.81 -6.58 3.43
C ASP A 35 -17.74 -6.30 2.25
N GLU A 36 -18.80 -5.49 2.44
CA GLU A 36 -19.76 -5.17 1.39
C GLU A 36 -19.39 -3.91 0.59
N SER A 37 -18.66 -2.98 1.20
CA SER A 37 -18.51 -1.61 0.68
C SER A 37 -17.13 -1.30 0.12
N GLY A 38 -16.11 -2.10 0.45
CA GLY A 38 -14.71 -1.79 0.18
C GLY A 38 -14.21 -0.55 0.93
N SER A 39 -14.99 -0.04 1.89
CA SER A 39 -14.62 1.17 2.62
C SER A 39 -13.48 0.87 3.57
N ILE A 40 -12.47 1.75 3.54
CA ILE A 40 -11.39 1.74 4.52
C ILE A 40 -11.94 2.22 5.87
N VAL A 41 -11.75 1.40 6.90
CA VAL A 41 -12.10 1.70 8.29
C VAL A 41 -10.79 1.86 9.07
N PRO A 42 -10.36 3.11 9.34
CA PRO A 42 -9.15 3.39 10.10
C PRO A 42 -9.17 2.72 11.49
N GLN A 43 -8.02 2.21 11.90
CA GLN A 43 -7.73 1.73 13.25
C GLN A 43 -6.93 2.79 14.02
N GLU A 44 -6.73 2.57 15.32
CA GLU A 44 -6.05 3.53 16.21
C GLU A 44 -4.66 3.94 15.67
N GLN A 45 -3.83 2.96 15.28
CA GLN A 45 -2.49 3.24 14.78
C GLN A 45 -2.49 4.05 13.47
N PHE A 46 -3.53 3.95 12.66
CA PHE A 46 -3.62 4.78 11.45
C PHE A 46 -3.75 6.25 11.80
N GLU A 47 -4.41 6.61 12.90
CA GLU A 47 -4.60 8.01 13.26
C GLU A 47 -3.29 8.71 13.64
N ASP A 48 -2.35 7.94 14.19
CA ASP A 48 -1.03 8.42 14.61
C ASP A 48 -0.05 8.61 13.43
N LEU A 49 -0.37 8.04 12.27
CA LEU A 49 0.45 8.18 11.05
C LEU A 49 0.50 9.63 10.54
N THR A 50 1.66 10.00 9.99
CA THR A 50 1.84 11.21 9.20
C THR A 50 0.98 11.18 7.93
N ASN A 51 0.85 12.34 7.27
CA ASN A 51 0.10 12.40 6.02
C ASN A 51 0.71 11.51 4.92
N ASN A 52 2.04 11.38 4.87
CA ASN A 52 2.71 10.58 3.85
C ASN A 52 2.48 9.09 4.09
N GLU A 53 2.53 8.65 5.35
CA GLU A 53 2.22 7.27 5.73
C GLU A 53 0.74 6.93 5.51
N LYS A 54 -0.20 7.82 5.89
CA LYS A 54 -1.63 7.64 5.60
C LYS A 54 -1.91 7.48 4.11
N VAL A 55 -1.24 8.27 3.28
CA VAL A 55 -1.32 8.17 1.82
C VAL A 55 -0.76 6.82 1.35
N THR A 56 0.38 6.39 1.89
CA THR A 56 1.02 5.11 1.57
C THR A 56 0.09 3.93 1.91
N VAL A 57 -0.50 3.92 3.11
CA VAL A 57 -1.49 2.91 3.54
C VAL A 57 -2.68 2.86 2.59
N VAL A 58 -3.21 4.00 2.14
CA VAL A 58 -4.34 4.02 1.20
C VAL A 58 -3.97 3.47 -0.18
N LEU A 59 -2.76 3.74 -0.68
CA LEU A 59 -2.29 3.19 -1.95
C LEU A 59 -2.05 1.68 -1.85
N LEU A 60 -1.53 1.18 -0.71
CA LEU A 60 -1.43 -0.26 -0.45
C LEU A 60 -2.82 -0.91 -0.32
N ALA A 61 -3.76 -0.25 0.35
CA ALA A 61 -5.13 -0.73 0.47
C ALA A 61 -5.83 -0.83 -0.90
N GLN A 62 -5.44 -0.01 -1.88
CA GLN A 62 -5.97 -0.12 -3.24
C GLN A 62 -5.59 -1.47 -3.89
N HIS A 63 -4.35 -1.95 -3.70
CA HIS A 63 -3.96 -3.30 -4.12
C HIS A 63 -4.76 -4.39 -3.44
N ALA A 64 -5.00 -4.26 -2.13
CA ALA A 64 -5.82 -5.24 -1.41
C ALA A 64 -7.26 -5.28 -1.95
N LEU A 65 -7.82 -4.11 -2.31
CA LEU A 65 -9.14 -4.05 -2.93
C LEU A 65 -9.17 -4.65 -4.35
N GLU A 66 -8.10 -4.48 -5.13
CA GLU A 66 -7.92 -5.13 -6.43
C GLU A 66 -7.90 -6.66 -6.26
N GLY A 67 -7.05 -7.18 -5.37
CA GLY A 67 -6.93 -8.62 -5.10
C GLY A 67 -8.19 -9.26 -4.50
N LEU A 68 -9.05 -8.46 -3.86
CA LEU A 68 -10.36 -8.90 -3.36
C LEU A 68 -11.49 -8.76 -4.39
N ASP A 69 -11.18 -8.40 -5.65
CA ASP A 69 -12.15 -8.13 -6.72
C ASP A 69 -13.20 -7.06 -6.32
N MET A 70 -12.85 -6.14 -5.43
CA MET A 70 -13.75 -5.07 -4.95
C MET A 70 -13.66 -3.80 -5.80
N THR A 71 -12.69 -3.74 -6.72
CA THR A 71 -12.46 -2.59 -7.59
C THR A 71 -11.64 -2.98 -8.82
N ASP A 72 -11.98 -2.39 -9.98
CA ASP A 72 -11.16 -2.46 -11.20
C ASP A 72 -10.16 -1.30 -11.32
N ALA A 73 -10.12 -0.39 -10.35
CA ALA A 73 -9.28 0.79 -10.41
C ALA A 73 -7.89 0.45 -9.85
N GLU A 74 -6.84 0.63 -10.65
CA GLU A 74 -5.46 0.42 -10.18
C GLU A 74 -4.80 1.72 -9.67
N TRP A 75 -5.28 2.85 -10.19
CA TRP A 75 -4.68 4.17 -9.97
C TRP A 75 -5.63 5.05 -9.17
N LEU A 76 -5.09 5.80 -8.21
CA LEU A 76 -5.87 6.75 -7.43
C LEU A 76 -5.46 8.18 -7.71
N THR A 77 -6.45 9.05 -7.91
CA THR A 77 -6.20 10.49 -7.97
C THR A 77 -5.96 11.03 -6.55
N PRO A 78 -5.31 12.20 -6.40
CA PRO A 78 -5.21 12.90 -5.11
C PRO A 78 -6.56 13.15 -4.44
N THR A 79 -7.65 13.22 -5.21
CA THR A 79 -9.00 13.38 -4.65
C THR A 79 -9.50 12.08 -4.02
N ASP A 80 -9.25 10.94 -4.68
CA ASP A 80 -9.64 9.63 -4.15
C ASP A 80 -8.83 9.30 -2.90
N ILE A 81 -7.52 9.57 -2.94
CA ILE A 81 -6.63 9.40 -1.79
C ILE A 81 -7.11 10.26 -0.62
N ALA A 82 -7.42 11.55 -0.83
CA ALA A 82 -7.92 12.43 0.23
C ALA A 82 -9.24 11.93 0.83
N LYS A 83 -10.16 11.44 -0.01
CA LYS A 83 -11.45 10.90 0.44
C LYS A 83 -11.28 9.63 1.28
N ARG A 84 -10.38 8.74 0.88
CA ARG A 84 -10.14 7.45 1.54
C ARG A 84 -9.29 7.56 2.80
N SER A 85 -8.29 8.45 2.80
CA SER A 85 -7.37 8.64 3.94
C SER A 85 -7.90 9.59 5.01
N GLY A 86 -8.88 10.44 4.68
CA GLY A 86 -9.27 11.58 5.53
C GLY A 86 -8.25 12.73 5.54
N VAL A 87 -7.13 12.61 4.84
CA VAL A 87 -6.12 13.67 4.72
C VAL A 87 -6.65 14.80 3.84
N LYS A 88 -6.41 16.05 4.24
CA LYS A 88 -6.80 17.21 3.45
C LYS A 88 -6.13 17.18 2.08
N LYS A 89 -6.88 17.46 1.02
CA LYS A 89 -6.37 17.48 -0.37
C LYS A 89 -5.09 18.32 -0.54
N GLY A 90 -4.96 19.44 0.18
CA GLY A 90 -3.77 20.30 0.17
C GLY A 90 -2.51 19.65 0.75
N SER A 91 -2.65 18.61 1.57
CA SER A 91 -1.55 17.80 2.12
C SER A 91 -1.32 16.52 1.32
N VAL A 92 -2.32 16.02 0.58
CA VAL A 92 -2.14 14.83 -0.28
C VAL A 92 -1.21 15.12 -1.44
N TYR A 93 -1.35 16.26 -2.12
CA TYR A 93 -0.47 16.62 -3.25
C TYR A 93 1.03 16.63 -2.92
N PRO A 94 1.49 17.28 -1.83
CA PRO A 94 2.90 17.19 -1.45
C PRO A 94 3.27 15.75 -1.05
N ALA A 95 2.42 15.05 -0.29
CA ALA A 95 2.71 13.67 0.11
C ALA A 95 2.95 12.71 -1.07
N VAL A 96 2.06 12.70 -2.08
CA VAL A 96 2.26 11.85 -3.27
C VAL A 96 3.47 12.25 -4.10
N ARG A 97 3.86 13.54 -4.07
CA ARG A 97 5.09 14.00 -4.72
C ARG A 97 6.34 13.55 -3.99
N ASP A 98 6.36 13.66 -2.66
CA ASP A 98 7.48 13.19 -1.86
C ASP A 98 7.70 11.68 -2.06
N LEU A 99 6.61 10.90 -2.15
CA LEU A 99 6.66 9.47 -2.45
C LEU A 99 7.15 9.17 -3.87
N ASP A 100 6.79 10.00 -4.85
CA ASP A 100 7.21 9.87 -6.25
C ASP A 100 8.71 10.21 -6.40
N ASP A 101 9.15 11.29 -5.75
CA ASP A 101 10.55 11.69 -5.66
C ASP A 101 11.41 10.63 -4.95
N ALA A 102 10.84 9.92 -3.96
CA ALA A 102 11.46 8.78 -3.29
C ALA A 102 11.41 7.48 -4.11
N GLY A 103 10.73 7.46 -5.26
CA GLY A 103 10.58 6.29 -6.12
C GLY A 103 9.70 5.19 -5.53
N ILE A 104 8.86 5.51 -4.53
CA ILE A 104 7.96 4.55 -3.86
C ILE A 104 6.69 4.36 -4.69
N VAL A 105 6.16 5.44 -5.26
CA VAL A 105 4.98 5.43 -6.13
C VAL A 105 5.36 5.70 -7.57
N GLN A 106 4.46 5.35 -8.49
CA GLN A 106 4.47 5.81 -9.87
C GLN A 106 3.38 6.85 -10.08
N ASN A 107 3.59 7.75 -11.03
CA ASN A 107 2.59 8.68 -11.52
C ASN A 107 2.17 8.33 -12.95
N ASP A 108 0.86 8.27 -13.18
CA ASP A 108 0.26 8.21 -14.52
C ASP A 108 -0.86 9.26 -14.62
N ASP A 109 -0.67 10.27 -15.47
CA ASP A 109 -1.57 11.41 -15.69
C ASP A 109 -2.15 12.03 -14.40
N GLY A 110 -1.30 12.23 -13.38
CA GLY A 110 -1.73 12.81 -12.11
C GLY A 110 -2.45 11.85 -11.15
N SER A 111 -2.50 10.56 -11.48
CA SER A 111 -2.93 9.46 -10.61
C SER A 111 -1.71 8.67 -10.13
N TYR A 112 -1.83 8.01 -8.98
CA TYR A 112 -0.71 7.38 -8.30
C TYR A 112 -1.02 5.94 -7.90
N ARG A 113 0.02 5.11 -7.92
CA ARG A 113 0.00 3.70 -7.50
C ARG A 113 1.37 3.32 -6.93
N ILE A 114 1.41 2.44 -5.93
CA ILE A 114 2.65 1.76 -5.54
C ILE A 114 2.82 0.56 -6.48
N PRO A 115 3.86 0.42 -7.31
CA PRO A 115 3.99 -0.76 -8.15
C PRO A 115 4.25 -2.02 -7.30
N THR A 116 3.86 -3.21 -7.77
CA THR A 116 3.96 -4.48 -7.00
C THR A 116 5.37 -4.75 -6.46
N HIS A 117 6.41 -4.45 -7.25
CA HIS A 117 7.80 -4.60 -6.81
C HIS A 117 8.25 -3.65 -5.69
N ASN A 118 7.42 -2.66 -5.32
CA ASN A 118 7.67 -1.70 -4.26
C ASN A 118 6.80 -1.92 -3.01
N LEU A 119 5.95 -2.96 -2.95
CA LEU A 119 5.09 -3.19 -1.78
C LEU A 119 5.91 -3.30 -0.48
N GLU A 120 7.04 -4.00 -0.50
CA GLU A 120 7.94 -4.14 0.64
C GLU A 120 8.60 -2.80 1.03
N THR A 121 9.02 -2.00 0.04
CA THR A 121 9.58 -0.66 0.27
C THR A 121 8.54 0.26 0.93
N ALA A 122 7.29 0.20 0.49
CA ALA A 122 6.19 0.97 1.07
C ALA A 122 5.85 0.54 2.51
N LYS A 123 5.89 -0.77 2.81
CA LYS A 123 5.79 -1.28 4.19
C LYS A 123 6.89 -0.70 5.07
N GLN A 124 8.14 -0.75 4.61
CA GLN A 124 9.27 -0.21 5.37
C GLN A 124 9.16 1.29 5.59
N TYR A 125 8.63 2.04 4.62
CA TYR A 125 8.39 3.47 4.74
C TYR A 125 7.45 3.81 5.90
N ILE A 126 6.37 3.03 6.08
CA ILE A 126 5.42 3.22 7.20
C ILE A 126 6.06 2.83 8.54
N GLN A 127 6.95 1.85 8.57
CA GLN A 127 7.54 1.38 9.82
C GLN A 127 8.70 2.25 10.33
N GLN A 128 9.45 2.92 9.44
CA GLN A 128 10.64 3.69 9.81
C GLN A 128 10.38 4.94 10.65
N GLU A 129 9.22 5.59 10.56
CA GLU A 129 8.91 6.78 11.36
C GLU A 129 8.29 6.48 12.73
N ASN A 130 7.89 5.21 12.98
CA ASN A 130 7.27 4.78 14.24
C ASN A 130 8.28 4.32 15.31
N ASP A 131 9.57 4.20 14.95
CA ASP A 131 10.67 3.80 15.84
C ASP A 131 11.43 4.99 16.48
N VAL A 132 10.85 6.21 16.46
CA VAL A 132 11.47 7.45 16.98
C VAL A 132 10.77 8.03 18.20
#